data_AF-A0A146F5W1-F1
#
_entry.id   AF-A0A146F5W1-F1
#
_cell.length_a   1.000
_cell.length_b   1.000
_cell.length_c   1.000
_cell.angle_alpha   90.00
_cell.angle_beta   90.00
_cell.angle_gamma   90.00
#
_symmetry.space_group_name_H-M   'P 1'
#
loop_
_entity.id
_entity.type
_entity.pdbx_description
1 polymer ?
#
loop_
_entity_poly.entity_id
_entity_poly.type
_entity_poly.pdbx_seq_one_letter_code
_entity_poly.pdbx_strand_id
1 'polypeptide(L)'
;MPNLKFLISANVPKFRSVLVDESFQVSFCQDHSGLAAQINGLDAIDIWVCEGGEVTEELPDQWLGRDQDSPKALLVSDAKHIPEVEKLLKNRVTGIHAVPKQENQSDSSWVVSTLQAGEMLMLRVGPAAHSTTTKTIPMPTRRSYLLVRGFMNLVTAEFLATRGFRVRIIDANPDPRTCKDWSHLGVTHGGFNARMLTYTEADSYNERSSSVYRHMRHVFRKVSLNGGWSLKPPSSFTAAEIAWGNSFEQTPTWLAQSMKEDIYFVNREAAKLWDEYMDRTPELFNGVSLHADILRLYAEDVALDAATEVNQGLGSLMDEIPQSELLREYPGFAAAVRSKELAAALAAQGLPSWLR
;
A
#
# COMPACT_ATOMS: atom_id res chain seq x y z
N MET A 1 -8.61 8.69 -3.03
CA MET A 1 -7.94 9.97 -3.33
C MET A 1 -8.55 10.53 -4.62
N PRO A 2 -8.54 11.85 -4.86
CA PRO A 2 -8.93 12.37 -6.18
C PRO A 2 -8.05 11.71 -7.26
N ASN A 3 -8.65 11.41 -8.41
CA ASN A 3 -8.01 10.72 -9.53
C ASN A 3 -7.09 11.70 -10.28
N LEU A 4 -5.89 11.94 -9.74
CA LEU A 4 -4.93 12.93 -10.28
C LEU A 4 -4.36 12.48 -11.61
N LYS A 5 -4.33 13.39 -12.58
CA LYS A 5 -3.77 13.15 -13.92
C LYS A 5 -2.43 13.86 -14.09
N PHE A 6 -1.41 13.10 -14.47
CA PHE A 6 -0.06 13.54 -14.73
C PHE A 6 0.19 13.70 -16.23
N LEU A 7 0.86 14.79 -16.60
CA LEU A 7 1.55 14.92 -17.88
C LEU A 7 3.06 14.85 -17.62
N ILE A 8 3.77 13.99 -18.34
CA ILE A 8 5.23 13.81 -18.23
C ILE A 8 5.86 14.22 -19.57
N SER A 9 6.59 15.34 -19.57
CA SER A 9 7.46 15.78 -20.68
C SER A 9 8.95 15.69 -20.36
N ALA A 10 9.30 15.54 -19.08
CA ALA A 10 10.67 15.35 -18.61
C ALA A 10 11.04 13.88 -18.49
N ASN A 11 12.29 13.52 -18.83
CA ASN A 11 12.83 12.17 -18.61
C ASN A 11 11.90 11.01 -19.08
N VAL A 12 11.12 11.23 -20.16
CA VAL A 12 10.05 10.32 -20.61
C VAL A 12 10.48 8.84 -20.74
N PRO A 13 11.65 8.51 -21.31
CA PRO A 13 12.09 7.11 -21.41
C PRO A 13 12.20 6.41 -20.04
N LYS A 14 12.67 7.11 -19.01
CA LYS A 14 12.78 6.55 -17.64
C LYS A 14 11.41 6.29 -17.05
N PHE A 15 10.50 7.25 -17.16
CA PHE A 15 9.13 7.06 -16.68
C PHE A 15 8.42 5.92 -17.41
N ARG A 16 8.55 5.80 -18.74
CA ARG A 16 7.96 4.68 -19.51
C ARG A 16 8.56 3.32 -19.14
N SER A 17 9.83 3.27 -18.76
CA SER A 17 10.47 2.01 -18.34
C SER A 17 9.90 1.45 -17.03
N VAL A 18 9.35 2.33 -16.18
CA VAL A 18 8.77 1.99 -14.86
C VAL A 18 7.24 1.93 -14.93
N LEU A 19 6.64 2.87 -15.66
CA LEU A 19 5.20 3.01 -15.86
C LEU A 19 4.85 2.38 -17.20
N VAL A 20 4.21 1.22 -17.15
CA VAL A 20 3.64 0.57 -18.35
C VAL A 20 2.68 1.56 -19.04
N ASP A 21 2.74 1.63 -20.38
CA ASP A 21 2.07 2.63 -21.24
C ASP A 21 0.54 2.82 -21.03
N GLU A 22 -0.13 1.96 -20.24
CA GLU A 22 -1.58 1.95 -20.02
C GLU A 22 -2.05 2.55 -18.68
N SER A 23 -1.31 3.51 -18.10
CA SER A 23 -1.81 4.24 -16.94
C SER A 23 -2.78 5.34 -17.38
N PHE A 24 -4.09 5.15 -17.16
CA PHE A 24 -5.13 6.17 -17.41
C PHE A 24 -4.89 7.50 -16.66
N GLN A 25 -3.94 7.54 -15.74
CA GLN A 25 -3.55 8.70 -14.95
C GLN A 25 -2.27 9.38 -15.43
N VAL A 26 -1.51 8.80 -16.35
CA VAL A 26 -0.21 9.35 -16.77
C VAL A 26 -0.13 9.43 -18.29
N SER A 27 0.05 10.64 -18.81
CA SER A 27 0.26 10.91 -20.23
C SER A 27 1.72 11.29 -20.49
N PHE A 28 2.26 10.87 -21.61
CA PHE A 28 3.66 11.08 -21.98
C PHE A 28 3.79 11.91 -23.25
N CYS A 29 4.61 12.97 -23.20
CA CYS A 29 4.93 13.80 -24.35
C CYS A 29 6.46 13.85 -24.55
N GLN A 30 6.97 13.11 -25.53
CA GLN A 30 8.42 13.02 -25.77
C GLN A 30 8.96 14.16 -26.64
N ASP A 31 8.11 14.72 -27.51
CA ASP A 31 8.48 15.82 -28.42
C ASP A 31 7.80 17.11 -27.97
N HIS A 32 8.60 18.13 -27.64
CA HIS A 32 8.08 19.44 -27.20
C HIS A 32 7.15 20.11 -28.22
N SER A 33 7.27 19.79 -29.51
CA SER A 33 6.38 20.26 -30.57
C SER A 33 4.96 19.69 -30.47
N GLY A 34 4.77 18.53 -29.84
CA GLY A 34 3.48 17.88 -29.61
C GLY A 34 2.81 18.26 -28.30
N LEU A 35 3.47 19.06 -27.46
CA LEU A 35 3.03 19.35 -26.10
C LEU A 35 1.73 20.15 -26.04
N ALA A 36 1.59 21.18 -26.90
CA ALA A 36 0.35 21.95 -27.02
C ALA A 36 -0.83 21.06 -27.44
N ALA A 37 -0.61 20.13 -28.38
CA ALA A 37 -1.66 19.20 -28.82
C ALA A 37 -2.08 18.24 -27.70
N GLN A 38 -1.13 17.76 -26.89
CA GLN A 38 -1.44 16.90 -25.74
C GLN A 38 -2.15 17.64 -24.62
N ILE A 39 -1.70 18.85 -24.25
CA ILE A 39 -2.37 19.68 -23.25
C ILE A 39 -3.82 19.96 -23.66
N ASN A 40 -4.07 20.16 -24.95
CA ASN A 40 -5.41 20.42 -25.48
C ASN A 40 -6.27 19.18 -25.70
N GLY A 41 -5.66 18.00 -25.89
CA GLY A 41 -6.34 16.73 -26.16
C GLY A 41 -6.72 15.95 -24.91
N LEU A 42 -6.23 16.34 -23.72
CA LEU A 42 -6.46 15.64 -22.46
C LEU A 42 -7.56 16.33 -21.64
N ASP A 43 -8.50 15.54 -21.11
CA ASP A 43 -9.70 16.06 -20.43
C ASP A 43 -9.41 16.85 -19.14
N ALA A 44 -8.28 16.56 -18.47
CA ALA A 44 -7.76 17.34 -17.35
C ALA A 44 -6.32 16.90 -17.07
N ILE A 45 -5.39 17.82 -16.85
CA ILE A 45 -4.05 17.54 -16.34
C ILE A 45 -3.93 18.28 -15.02
N ASP A 46 -3.66 17.58 -13.93
CA ASP A 46 -3.55 18.17 -12.59
C ASP A 46 -2.09 18.45 -12.24
N ILE A 47 -1.18 17.56 -12.64
CA ILE A 47 0.24 17.67 -12.36
C ILE A 47 1.01 17.58 -13.68
N TRP A 48 1.93 18.51 -13.91
CA TRP A 48 2.83 18.44 -15.05
C TRP A 48 4.29 18.36 -14.60
N VAL A 49 4.98 17.29 -15.01
CA VAL A 49 6.41 17.04 -14.81
C VAL A 49 7.17 17.43 -16.08
N CYS A 50 7.97 18.49 -15.99
CA CYS A 50 8.68 19.10 -17.12
C CYS A 50 10.19 19.25 -16.86
N GLU A 51 10.99 19.49 -17.90
CA GLU A 51 12.41 19.85 -17.75
C GLU A 51 12.55 21.28 -17.22
N GLY A 52 11.64 22.17 -17.65
CA GLY A 52 11.50 23.57 -17.22
C GLY A 52 11.63 24.54 -18.39
N GLY A 53 12.59 24.30 -19.28
CA GLY A 53 12.84 25.14 -20.45
C GLY A 53 11.74 25.07 -21.51
N GLU A 54 10.91 24.03 -21.52
CA GLU A 54 9.77 23.91 -22.43
C GLU A 54 8.53 24.71 -21.99
N VAL A 55 8.53 25.28 -20.78
CA VAL A 55 7.39 26.06 -20.26
C VAL A 55 7.48 27.50 -20.82
N THR A 56 6.75 27.76 -21.90
CA THR A 56 6.62 29.09 -22.53
C THR A 56 5.41 29.85 -21.99
N GLU A 57 5.16 31.11 -22.39
CA GLU A 57 3.98 31.87 -21.92
C GLU A 57 2.64 31.23 -22.35
N GLU A 58 2.57 30.62 -23.54
CA GLU A 58 1.32 30.13 -24.13
C GLU A 58 0.83 28.81 -23.53
N LEU A 59 1.75 27.93 -23.13
CA LEU A 59 1.42 26.57 -22.66
C LEU A 59 0.71 26.55 -21.29
N PRO A 60 1.17 27.31 -20.27
CA PRO A 60 0.43 27.57 -19.05
C PRO A 60 -0.98 28.07 -19.27
N ASP A 61 -1.21 28.99 -20.20
CA ASP A 61 -2.54 29.55 -20.44
C ASP A 61 -3.49 28.48 -20.99
N GLN A 62 -2.99 27.64 -21.91
CA GLN A 62 -3.75 26.51 -22.42
C GLN A 62 -4.03 25.46 -21.35
N TRP A 63 -3.03 25.14 -20.52
CA TRP A 63 -3.16 24.14 -19.46
C TRP A 63 -4.08 24.60 -18.33
N LEU A 64 -3.89 25.80 -17.82
CA LEU A 64 -4.67 26.39 -16.72
C LEU A 64 -6.08 26.80 -17.17
N GLY A 65 -6.27 27.08 -18.47
CA GLY A 65 -7.58 27.32 -19.05
C GLY A 65 -8.49 26.09 -19.06
N ARG A 66 -7.93 24.88 -18.89
CA ARG A 66 -8.65 23.62 -18.80
C ARG A 66 -8.93 23.28 -17.34
N ASP A 67 -10.19 23.01 -17.03
CA ASP A 67 -10.61 22.58 -15.69
C ASP A 67 -10.15 23.58 -14.62
N GLN A 68 -10.61 24.84 -14.77
CA GLN A 68 -10.19 26.01 -13.98
C GLN A 68 -10.42 25.85 -12.47
N ASP A 69 -11.34 24.97 -12.09
CA ASP A 69 -11.69 24.70 -10.70
C ASP A 69 -10.81 23.61 -10.07
N SER A 70 -10.04 22.86 -10.87
CA SER A 70 -9.10 21.85 -10.37
C SER A 70 -7.75 22.48 -10.02
N PRO A 71 -7.17 22.20 -8.83
CA PRO A 71 -5.83 22.64 -8.51
C PRO A 71 -4.81 22.10 -9.53
N LYS A 72 -3.75 22.86 -9.76
CA LYS A 72 -2.71 22.53 -10.74
C LYS A 72 -1.34 22.63 -10.08
N ALA A 73 -0.45 21.67 -10.31
CA ALA A 73 0.90 21.69 -9.74
C ALA A 73 1.97 21.33 -10.78
N LEU A 74 3.18 21.84 -10.58
CA LEU A 74 4.29 21.64 -11.50
C LEU A 74 5.51 21.04 -10.79
N LEU A 75 6.12 20.04 -11.41
CA LEU A 75 7.43 19.51 -11.01
C LEU A 75 8.45 19.78 -12.12
N VAL A 76 9.57 20.40 -11.77
CA VAL A 76 10.61 20.84 -12.70
C VAL A 76 11.89 20.03 -12.48
N SER A 77 12.37 19.36 -13.53
CA SER A 77 13.55 18.49 -13.45
C SER A 77 14.85 19.30 -13.35
N ASP A 78 15.01 20.36 -14.15
CA ASP A 78 16.13 21.29 -13.99
C ASP A 78 15.73 22.47 -13.11
N ALA A 79 16.16 22.42 -11.85
CA ALA A 79 15.88 23.43 -10.85
C ALA A 79 16.33 24.86 -11.24
N LYS A 80 17.22 25.02 -12.23
CA LYS A 80 17.65 26.33 -12.74
C LYS A 80 16.51 27.10 -13.40
N HIS A 81 15.51 26.41 -13.95
CA HIS A 81 14.37 27.04 -14.63
C HIS A 81 13.24 27.42 -13.68
N ILE A 82 13.26 26.98 -12.41
CA ILE A 82 12.20 27.27 -11.43
C ILE A 82 11.90 28.78 -11.31
N PRO A 83 12.89 29.69 -11.19
CA PRO A 83 12.59 31.12 -11.06
C PRO A 83 11.86 31.72 -12.27
N GLU A 84 12.18 31.25 -13.49
CA GLU A 84 11.53 31.69 -14.72
C GLU A 84 10.09 31.16 -14.78
N VAL A 85 9.91 29.89 -14.47
CA VAL A 85 8.61 29.22 -14.41
C VAL A 85 7.70 29.83 -13.33
N GLU A 86 8.24 30.17 -12.15
CA GLU A 86 7.52 30.87 -11.08
C GLU A 86 7.04 32.25 -11.52
N LYS A 87 7.84 32.96 -12.33
CA LYS A 87 7.45 34.26 -12.89
C LYS A 87 6.27 34.12 -13.86
N LEU A 88 6.25 33.06 -14.67
CA LEU A 88 5.18 32.78 -15.64
C LEU A 88 3.87 32.34 -14.97
N LEU A 89 3.97 31.45 -13.97
CA LEU A 89 2.83 30.79 -13.34
C LEU A 89 2.34 31.48 -12.06
N LYS A 90 3.02 32.54 -11.62
CA LYS A 90 2.78 33.33 -10.40
C LYS A 90 1.38 33.19 -9.77
N ASN A 91 1.28 32.43 -8.67
CA ASN A 91 0.05 32.16 -7.89
C ASN A 91 -1.12 31.52 -8.66
N ARG A 92 -0.92 31.09 -9.91
CA ARG A 92 -1.94 30.42 -10.74
C ARG A 92 -1.91 28.89 -10.57
N VAL A 93 -0.89 28.38 -9.89
CA VAL A 93 -0.71 26.96 -9.55
C VAL A 93 -0.55 26.80 -8.04
N THR A 94 -0.90 25.62 -7.55
CA THR A 94 -0.75 25.16 -6.17
C THR A 94 0.69 25.21 -5.69
N GLY A 95 1.63 24.87 -6.56
CA GLY A 95 3.05 24.83 -6.22
C GLY A 95 3.91 24.45 -7.41
N ILE A 96 5.16 24.91 -7.37
CA ILE A 96 6.22 24.60 -8.32
C ILE A 96 7.38 24.06 -7.50
N HIS A 97 7.80 22.84 -7.78
CA HIS A 97 8.87 22.19 -7.01
C HIS A 97 9.87 21.50 -7.92
N ALA A 98 11.12 21.40 -7.47
CA ALA A 98 12.09 20.56 -8.14
C ALA A 98 11.71 19.08 -8.02
N VAL A 99 11.97 18.30 -9.07
CA VAL A 99 11.90 16.84 -9.00
C VAL A 99 12.93 16.32 -7.98
N PRO A 100 12.62 15.27 -7.19
CA PRO A 100 13.57 14.68 -6.27
C PRO A 100 14.87 14.28 -6.96
N LYS A 101 16.02 14.47 -6.29
CA LYS A 101 17.31 14.08 -6.85
C LYS A 101 17.45 12.56 -6.89
N GLN A 102 17.99 12.05 -8.00
CA GLN A 102 18.29 10.63 -8.20
C GLN A 102 19.64 10.19 -7.55
N GLU A 103 20.00 10.74 -6.39
CA GLU A 103 21.27 10.34 -5.76
C GLU A 103 21.10 8.97 -5.08
N ASN A 104 21.77 7.94 -5.61
CA ASN A 104 21.78 6.55 -5.12
C ASN A 104 20.43 5.79 -5.16
N GLN A 105 19.49 6.22 -6.00
CA GLN A 105 18.19 5.56 -6.16
C GLN A 105 18.08 4.79 -7.49
N SER A 106 17.37 3.66 -7.47
CA SER A 106 16.97 2.96 -8.71
C SER A 106 16.00 3.83 -9.51
N ASP A 107 15.94 3.63 -10.83
CA ASP A 107 14.99 4.36 -11.70
C ASP A 107 13.53 4.22 -11.22
N SER A 108 13.16 3.03 -10.73
CA SER A 108 11.84 2.78 -10.14
C SER A 108 11.58 3.64 -8.90
N SER A 109 12.52 3.65 -7.95
CA SER A 109 12.41 4.43 -6.71
C SER A 109 12.33 5.95 -6.98
N TRP A 110 13.09 6.42 -7.98
CA TRP A 110 13.08 7.83 -8.37
C TRP A 110 11.77 8.24 -9.05
N VAL A 111 11.24 7.41 -9.96
CA VAL A 111 9.94 7.64 -10.62
C VAL A 111 8.81 7.68 -9.57
N VAL A 112 8.79 6.72 -8.66
CA VAL A 112 7.85 6.65 -7.52
C VAL A 112 7.91 7.94 -6.69
N SER A 113 9.11 8.33 -6.27
CA SER A 113 9.34 9.53 -5.44
C SER A 113 8.87 10.81 -6.14
N THR A 114 9.05 10.87 -7.47
CA THR A 114 8.63 12.03 -8.27
C THR A 114 7.11 12.16 -8.34
N LEU A 115 6.40 11.05 -8.60
CA LEU A 115 4.93 11.06 -8.66
C LEU A 115 4.34 11.38 -7.28
N GLN A 116 4.88 10.78 -6.22
CA GLN A 116 4.48 11.05 -4.84
C GLN A 116 4.70 12.53 -4.46
N ALA A 117 5.82 13.14 -4.87
CA ALA A 117 6.06 14.56 -4.65
C ALA A 117 4.95 15.41 -5.27
N GLY A 118 4.50 15.07 -6.47
CA GLY A 118 3.40 15.76 -7.16
C GLY A 118 2.07 15.64 -6.41
N GLU A 119 1.71 14.44 -5.97
CA GLU A 119 0.49 14.23 -5.18
C GLU A 119 0.52 14.99 -3.85
N MET A 120 1.67 15.03 -3.19
CA MET A 120 1.83 15.76 -1.93
C MET A 120 1.65 17.28 -2.10
N LEU A 121 1.93 17.84 -3.27
CA LEU A 121 1.62 19.24 -3.56
C LEU A 121 0.11 19.46 -3.62
N MET A 122 -0.60 18.55 -4.27
CA MET A 122 -2.05 18.63 -4.45
C MET A 122 -2.81 18.46 -3.12
N LEU A 123 -2.31 17.64 -2.20
CA LEU A 123 -2.92 17.43 -0.89
C LEU A 123 -2.79 18.64 0.05
N ARG A 124 -1.86 19.56 -0.20
CA ARG A 124 -1.72 20.81 0.58
C ARG A 124 -2.87 21.81 0.35
N VAL A 125 -3.76 21.52 -0.60
CA VAL A 125 -4.90 22.38 -1.01
C VAL A 125 -6.23 21.98 -0.34
N GLY A 126 -6.26 20.93 0.50
CA GLY A 126 -7.44 20.57 1.29
C GLY A 126 -7.90 21.70 2.24
N PRO A 127 -9.17 21.70 2.72
CA PRO A 127 -9.92 22.87 3.17
C PRO A 127 -9.42 23.47 4.51
N ALA A 128 -8.23 24.08 4.48
CA ALA A 128 -7.61 24.74 5.62
C ALA A 128 -7.55 26.28 5.46
N ALA A 129 -8.08 26.82 4.36
CA ALA A 129 -8.00 28.25 4.05
C ALA A 129 -9.27 29.06 4.39
N HIS A 130 -10.30 28.45 4.99
CA HIS A 130 -11.47 29.18 5.49
C HIS A 130 -11.65 28.88 6.98
N SER A 131 -11.62 29.95 7.79
CA SER A 131 -11.72 29.98 9.26
C SER A 131 -10.41 29.75 10.04
N THR A 132 -9.50 30.72 9.95
CA THR A 132 -8.79 31.23 11.13
C THR A 132 -9.78 32.01 12.03
N THR A 133 -10.77 31.32 12.58
CA THR A 133 -11.16 31.65 13.95
C THR A 133 -10.35 30.72 14.84
N THR A 134 -9.34 31.29 15.48
CA THR A 134 -8.68 30.75 16.66
C THR A 134 -9.74 30.62 17.77
N LYS A 135 -10.62 29.61 17.65
CA LYS A 135 -11.16 28.98 18.84
C LYS A 135 -9.98 28.26 19.45
N THR A 136 -9.44 28.82 20.52
CA THR A 136 -8.70 28.07 21.53
C THR A 136 -9.56 26.88 21.92
N ILE A 137 -9.33 25.75 21.26
CA ILE A 137 -9.81 24.46 21.72
C ILE A 137 -9.06 24.25 23.02
N PRO A 138 -9.74 24.19 24.19
CA PRO A 138 -9.07 23.89 25.44
C PRO A 138 -8.26 22.61 25.23
N MET A 139 -6.95 22.65 25.47
CA MET A 139 -6.11 21.45 25.44
C MET A 139 -6.76 20.40 26.34
N PRO A 140 -7.27 19.28 25.78
CA PRO A 140 -7.85 18.24 26.62
C PRO A 140 -6.73 17.69 27.49
N THR A 141 -6.89 17.77 28.80
CA THR A 141 -5.90 17.41 29.82
C THR A 141 -5.60 15.90 29.92
N ARG A 142 -5.90 15.12 28.86
CA ARG A 142 -5.43 13.76 28.55
C ARG A 142 -6.06 13.33 27.22
N ARG A 143 -5.29 13.32 26.12
CA ARG A 143 -5.80 12.82 24.82
C ARG A 143 -6.17 11.35 24.97
N SER A 144 -7.41 11.02 24.61
CA SER A 144 -7.91 9.65 24.60
C SER A 144 -7.86 9.09 23.19
N TYR A 145 -7.14 7.99 22.97
CA TYR A 145 -7.02 7.35 21.66
C TYR A 145 -7.89 6.11 21.58
N LEU A 146 -8.57 5.92 20.47
CA LEU A 146 -9.35 4.73 20.17
C LEU A 146 -8.59 3.89 19.13
N LEU A 147 -8.30 2.64 19.46
CA LEU A 147 -7.57 1.73 18.58
C LEU A 147 -8.38 0.44 18.37
N VAL A 148 -8.50 0.00 17.11
CA VAL A 148 -9.09 -1.30 16.74
C VAL A 148 -8.02 -2.37 16.90
N ARG A 149 -8.30 -3.48 17.59
CA ARG A 149 -7.25 -4.42 18.01
C ARG A 149 -6.64 -5.19 16.82
N GLY A 150 -5.37 -4.91 16.55
CA GLY A 150 -4.47 -5.62 15.63
C GLY A 150 -3.05 -5.56 16.19
N PHE A 151 -2.13 -6.39 15.69
CA PHE A 151 -0.77 -6.52 16.23
C PHE A 151 -0.04 -5.16 16.32
N MET A 152 -0.12 -4.35 15.25
CA MET A 152 0.39 -2.98 15.19
C MET A 152 -0.28 -2.02 16.17
N ASN A 153 -1.60 -2.11 16.30
CA ASN A 153 -2.38 -1.23 17.17
C ASN A 153 -2.13 -1.53 18.65
N LEU A 154 -1.66 -2.73 19.01
CA LEU A 154 -1.28 -3.05 20.38
C LEU A 154 0.07 -2.46 20.77
N VAL A 155 1.07 -2.53 19.88
CA VAL A 155 2.35 -1.82 20.06
C VAL A 155 2.10 -0.31 20.18
N THR A 156 1.23 0.23 19.32
CA THR A 156 0.85 1.64 19.37
C THR A 156 0.11 1.99 20.67
N ALA A 157 -0.79 1.12 21.13
CA ALA A 157 -1.52 1.30 22.38
C ALA A 157 -0.57 1.36 23.58
N GLU A 158 0.40 0.44 23.65
CA GLU A 158 1.43 0.45 24.70
C GLU A 158 2.23 1.74 24.64
N PHE A 159 2.73 2.09 23.45
CA PHE A 159 3.60 3.26 23.27
C PHE A 159 2.93 4.55 23.77
N LEU A 160 1.63 4.67 23.51
CA LEU A 160 0.81 5.78 23.99
C LEU A 160 0.54 5.66 25.50
N ALA A 161 0.17 4.49 26.00
CA ALA A 161 -0.11 4.28 27.41
C ALA A 161 1.11 4.57 28.30
N THR A 162 2.31 4.15 27.90
CA THR A 162 3.56 4.39 28.64
C THR A 162 3.95 5.87 28.70
N ARG A 163 3.41 6.70 27.79
CA ARG A 163 3.60 8.16 27.77
C ARG A 163 2.46 8.93 28.43
N GLY A 164 1.61 8.24 29.18
CA GLY A 164 0.53 8.85 29.97
C GLY A 164 -0.72 9.20 29.16
N PHE A 165 -0.82 8.76 27.90
CA PHE A 165 -2.06 8.88 27.14
C PHE A 165 -3.09 7.87 27.64
N ARG A 166 -4.37 8.26 27.61
CA ARG A 166 -5.45 7.32 27.90
C ARG A 166 -5.78 6.56 26.62
N VAL A 167 -5.58 5.26 26.60
CA VAL A 167 -5.88 4.44 25.43
C VAL A 167 -7.12 3.59 25.69
N ARG A 168 -8.04 3.59 24.72
CA ARG A 168 -9.17 2.67 24.68
C ARG A 168 -8.98 1.74 23.48
N ILE A 169 -8.95 0.44 23.74
CA ILE A 169 -8.92 -0.57 22.69
C ILE A 169 -10.35 -1.07 22.48
N ILE A 170 -10.79 -1.14 21.23
CA ILE A 170 -12.02 -1.83 20.83
C ILE A 170 -11.60 -3.11 20.07
N ASP A 171 -12.15 -4.23 20.51
CA ASP A 171 -12.01 -5.54 19.89
C ASP A 171 -13.42 -6.09 19.65
N ALA A 172 -13.71 -6.50 18.42
CA ALA A 172 -15.01 -7.04 18.03
C ALA A 172 -15.05 -8.57 18.11
N ASN A 173 -13.94 -9.21 18.49
CA ASN A 173 -13.85 -10.66 18.60
C ASN A 173 -14.58 -11.21 19.84
N PRO A 174 -15.01 -12.49 19.81
CA PRO A 174 -15.50 -13.17 21.00
C PRO A 174 -14.44 -13.12 22.10
N ASP A 175 -14.85 -12.73 23.31
CA ASP A 175 -13.95 -12.71 24.46
C ASP A 175 -13.45 -14.16 24.71
N PRO A 176 -12.15 -14.45 24.54
CA PRO A 176 -11.64 -15.82 24.67
C PRO A 176 -11.88 -16.39 26.07
N ARG A 177 -12.05 -15.52 27.09
CA ARG A 177 -12.40 -15.91 28.47
C ARG A 177 -13.82 -16.49 28.59
N THR A 178 -14.65 -16.35 27.57
CA THR A 178 -16.03 -16.83 27.56
C THR A 178 -16.18 -18.21 26.91
N CYS A 179 -15.14 -18.74 26.25
CA CYS A 179 -15.14 -20.08 25.67
C CYS A 179 -14.60 -21.09 26.70
N LYS A 180 -15.47 -21.96 27.22
CA LYS A 180 -15.10 -22.94 28.27
C LYS A 180 -14.25 -24.12 27.77
N ASP A 181 -14.33 -24.43 26.48
CA ASP A 181 -13.60 -25.56 25.89
C ASP A 181 -13.23 -25.29 24.43
N TRP A 182 -12.08 -24.66 24.23
CA TRP A 182 -11.56 -24.28 22.93
C TRP A 182 -10.99 -25.47 22.15
N SER A 183 -10.65 -26.57 22.83
CA SER A 183 -9.99 -27.75 22.24
C SER A 183 -10.88 -28.51 21.24
N HIS A 184 -12.20 -28.40 21.42
CA HIS A 184 -13.21 -28.97 20.53
C HIS A 184 -13.46 -28.14 19.28
N LEU A 185 -12.92 -26.92 19.19
CA LEU A 185 -13.23 -26.02 18.08
C LEU A 185 -12.50 -26.43 16.80
N GLY A 186 -11.38 -27.17 16.87
CA GLY A 186 -10.63 -27.73 15.73
C GLY A 186 -10.07 -26.72 14.71
N VAL A 187 -10.56 -25.49 14.77
CA VAL A 187 -10.26 -24.30 13.98
C VAL A 187 -10.63 -23.09 14.84
N THR A 188 -9.92 -21.97 14.70
CA THR A 188 -10.49 -20.70 15.16
C THR A 188 -11.73 -20.40 14.35
N HIS A 189 -12.86 -20.09 14.99
CA HIS A 189 -14.03 -19.50 14.34
C HIS A 189 -13.51 -18.38 13.42
N GLY A 190 -13.56 -18.56 12.09
CA GLY A 190 -13.14 -17.58 11.07
C GLY A 190 -11.74 -16.96 11.16
N GLY A 191 -10.74 -17.57 11.81
CA GLY A 191 -9.42 -16.94 12.00
C GLY A 191 -9.39 -15.82 13.05
N PHE A 192 -10.51 -15.59 13.76
CA PHE A 192 -10.74 -14.36 14.51
C PHE A 192 -9.85 -14.17 15.76
N ASN A 193 -9.20 -15.21 16.29
CA ASN A 193 -8.31 -15.10 17.47
C ASN A 193 -6.86 -15.55 17.22
N ALA A 194 -6.51 -15.93 16.00
CA ALA A 194 -5.11 -16.12 15.61
C ALA A 194 -4.50 -14.74 15.42
N ARG A 195 -3.36 -14.47 16.05
CA ARG A 195 -2.64 -13.21 15.83
C ARG A 195 -1.33 -13.53 15.18
N MET A 196 -1.25 -13.20 13.90
CA MET A 196 -0.12 -13.51 13.04
C MET A 196 0.66 -12.24 12.78
N LEU A 197 1.97 -12.34 12.92
CA LEU A 197 2.92 -11.41 12.34
C LEU A 197 3.75 -12.19 11.33
N THR A 198 3.81 -11.71 10.10
CA THR A 198 4.82 -12.10 9.12
C THR A 198 5.39 -10.84 8.49
N TYR A 199 6.57 -10.91 7.89
CA TYR A 199 7.10 -9.74 7.17
C TYR A 199 6.26 -9.39 5.93
N THR A 200 5.51 -10.35 5.39
CA THR A 200 4.59 -10.17 4.25
C THR A 200 3.11 -10.16 4.69
N GLU A 201 2.82 -9.76 5.93
CA GLU A 201 1.44 -9.69 6.40
C GLU A 201 0.73 -8.55 5.68
N ALA A 202 -0.46 -8.82 5.15
CA ALA A 202 -1.31 -7.87 4.45
C ALA A 202 -0.66 -7.23 3.20
N ASP A 203 -0.02 -8.05 2.35
CA ASP A 203 0.55 -7.63 1.06
C ASP A 203 -0.39 -6.72 0.24
N SER A 204 0.23 -5.84 -0.54
CA SER A 204 -0.47 -4.94 -1.45
C SER A 204 -1.08 -5.74 -2.60
N TYR A 205 -2.38 -6.05 -2.52
CA TYR A 205 -3.13 -6.73 -3.59
C TYR A 205 -3.27 -5.91 -4.88
N ASN A 206 -2.78 -4.66 -4.88
CA ASN A 206 -2.71 -3.79 -6.04
C ASN A 206 -1.37 -3.94 -6.78
N GLU A 207 -0.41 -4.67 -6.22
CA GLU A 207 0.89 -4.91 -6.85
C GLU A 207 0.70 -5.62 -8.19
N ARG A 208 1.33 -5.09 -9.24
CA ARG A 208 1.23 -5.64 -10.60
C ARG A 208 2.53 -6.28 -11.10
N SER A 209 3.64 -6.04 -10.40
CA SER A 209 4.95 -6.59 -10.73
C SER A 209 5.08 -8.06 -10.34
N SER A 210 4.48 -8.47 -9.23
CA SER A 210 4.48 -9.87 -8.78
C SER A 210 3.66 -10.76 -9.71
N SER A 211 4.19 -11.94 -10.03
CA SER A 211 3.47 -12.99 -10.77
C SER A 211 2.22 -13.46 -10.04
N VAL A 212 2.22 -13.42 -8.69
CA VAL A 212 1.09 -13.82 -7.84
C VAL A 212 -0.09 -12.87 -8.00
N TYR A 213 0.18 -11.57 -8.05
CA TYR A 213 -0.87 -10.54 -8.00
C TYR A 213 -1.23 -9.94 -9.35
N ARG A 214 -0.55 -10.35 -10.44
CA ARG A 214 -0.75 -9.86 -11.80
C ARG A 214 -2.21 -9.83 -12.26
N HIS A 215 -3.04 -10.77 -11.79
CA HIS A 215 -4.45 -10.90 -12.19
C HIS A 215 -5.47 -10.34 -11.17
N MET A 216 -5.02 -9.67 -10.09
CA MET A 216 -5.91 -9.16 -9.03
C MET A 216 -6.68 -7.89 -9.43
N ARG A 217 -6.31 -7.21 -10.52
CA ARG A 217 -6.88 -5.90 -10.92
C ARG A 217 -8.40 -5.89 -11.07
N HIS A 218 -9.04 -7.01 -11.32
CA HIS A 218 -10.50 -7.08 -11.45
C HIS A 218 -11.14 -8.10 -10.51
N VAL A 219 -10.49 -8.35 -9.37
CA VAL A 219 -10.93 -9.37 -8.41
C VAL A 219 -12.34 -9.07 -7.88
N PHE A 220 -12.72 -7.80 -7.77
CA PHE A 220 -14.07 -7.37 -7.36
C PHE A 220 -15.10 -7.39 -8.51
N ARG A 221 -14.71 -7.71 -9.74
CA ARG A 221 -15.63 -7.85 -10.90
C ARG A 221 -16.11 -9.29 -11.08
N LYS A 222 -15.69 -10.19 -10.21
CA LYS A 222 -16.10 -11.59 -10.22
C LYS A 222 -16.53 -11.99 -8.82
N VAL A 223 -17.48 -12.91 -8.75
CA VAL A 223 -17.84 -13.56 -7.48
C VAL A 223 -16.80 -14.60 -7.09
N SER A 224 -16.76 -14.98 -5.81
CA SER A 224 -15.85 -16.02 -5.30
C SER A 224 -15.91 -17.35 -6.06
N LEU A 225 -17.12 -17.77 -6.46
CA LEU A 225 -17.32 -18.98 -7.27
C LEU A 225 -16.64 -18.92 -8.65
N ASN A 226 -16.30 -17.73 -9.14
CA ASN A 226 -15.66 -17.49 -10.43
C ASN A 226 -14.25 -16.89 -10.25
N GLY A 227 -13.60 -17.16 -9.11
CA GLY A 227 -12.23 -16.70 -8.84
C GLY A 227 -12.10 -15.20 -8.55
N GLY A 228 -13.17 -14.55 -8.09
CA GLY A 228 -13.14 -13.17 -7.58
C GLY A 228 -13.29 -13.07 -6.07
N TRP A 229 -13.44 -11.86 -5.55
CA TRP A 229 -13.58 -11.57 -4.12
C TRP A 229 -14.97 -11.02 -3.76
N SER A 230 -15.84 -10.86 -4.74
CA SER A 230 -17.17 -10.31 -4.49
C SER A 230 -18.11 -11.36 -3.89
N LEU A 231 -18.73 -11.02 -2.78
CA LEU A 231 -19.76 -11.85 -2.13
C LEU A 231 -21.12 -11.78 -2.84
N LYS A 232 -21.37 -10.70 -3.59
CA LYS A 232 -22.56 -10.50 -4.41
C LYS A 232 -22.18 -10.18 -5.86
N PRO A 233 -23.08 -10.43 -6.83
CA PRO A 233 -22.81 -10.10 -8.23
C PRO A 233 -22.48 -8.61 -8.40
N PRO A 234 -21.47 -8.23 -9.22
CA PRO A 234 -21.14 -6.82 -9.45
C PRO A 234 -22.30 -5.97 -9.97
N SER A 235 -23.26 -6.58 -10.68
CA SER A 235 -24.49 -5.92 -11.13
C SER A 235 -25.40 -5.45 -9.98
N SER A 236 -25.18 -5.94 -8.76
CA SER A 236 -25.91 -5.56 -7.55
C SER A 236 -25.14 -4.58 -6.65
N PHE A 237 -24.03 -4.02 -7.16
CA PHE A 237 -23.25 -3.04 -6.42
C PHE A 237 -23.98 -1.69 -6.41
N THR A 238 -23.97 -1.05 -5.25
CA THR A 238 -24.34 0.35 -5.09
C THR A 238 -23.31 1.25 -5.76
N ALA A 239 -23.67 2.50 -6.02
CA ALA A 239 -22.74 3.48 -6.58
C ALA A 239 -21.47 3.66 -5.74
N ALA A 240 -21.59 3.60 -4.40
CA ALA A 240 -20.44 3.70 -3.50
C ALA A 240 -19.49 2.49 -3.61
N GLU A 241 -20.03 1.28 -3.69
CA GLU A 241 -19.23 0.06 -3.90
C GLU A 241 -18.54 0.06 -5.27
N ILE A 242 -19.23 0.52 -6.33
CA ILE A 242 -18.64 0.68 -7.66
C ILE A 242 -17.50 1.69 -7.62
N ALA A 243 -17.71 2.85 -6.99
CA ALA A 243 -16.69 3.89 -6.87
C ALA A 243 -15.46 3.41 -6.08
N TRP A 244 -15.66 2.69 -4.97
CA TRP A 244 -14.58 2.10 -4.20
C TRP A 244 -13.80 1.06 -5.04
N GLY A 245 -14.50 0.16 -5.73
CA GLY A 245 -13.89 -0.81 -6.62
C GLY A 245 -13.07 -0.12 -7.72
N ASN A 246 -13.65 0.87 -8.41
CA ASN A 246 -12.92 1.65 -9.42
C ASN A 246 -11.66 2.29 -8.84
N SER A 247 -11.74 2.90 -7.66
CA SER A 247 -10.58 3.53 -7.00
C SER A 247 -9.49 2.49 -6.69
N PHE A 248 -9.86 1.31 -6.21
CA PHE A 248 -8.92 0.22 -5.95
C PHE A 248 -8.21 -0.19 -7.25
N GLU A 249 -8.97 -0.50 -8.30
CA GLU A 249 -8.44 -0.99 -9.58
C GLU A 249 -7.60 0.05 -10.35
N GLN A 250 -7.81 1.33 -10.05
CA GLN A 250 -7.09 2.47 -10.63
C GLN A 250 -5.82 2.83 -9.86
N THR A 251 -5.52 2.18 -8.73
CA THR A 251 -4.26 2.40 -7.99
C THR A 251 -3.07 2.23 -8.92
N PRO A 252 -2.21 3.25 -9.08
CA PRO A 252 -1.02 3.14 -9.92
C PRO A 252 -0.07 2.05 -9.45
N THR A 253 0.62 1.40 -10.40
CA THR A 253 1.59 0.34 -10.08
C THR A 253 2.69 0.84 -9.14
N TRP A 254 3.17 2.08 -9.36
CA TRP A 254 4.20 2.69 -8.51
C TRP A 254 3.72 2.87 -7.06
N LEU A 255 2.47 3.30 -6.87
CA LEU A 255 1.89 3.52 -5.55
C LEU A 255 1.65 2.19 -4.85
N ALA A 256 1.16 1.19 -5.58
CA ALA A 256 1.01 -0.16 -5.07
C ALA A 256 2.33 -0.78 -4.62
N GLN A 257 3.42 -0.53 -5.37
CA GLN A 257 4.77 -0.96 -5.03
C GLN A 257 5.31 -0.23 -3.79
N SER A 258 5.12 1.09 -3.69
CA SER A 258 5.50 1.86 -2.50
C SER A 258 4.73 1.37 -1.26
N MET A 259 3.43 1.14 -1.37
CA MET A 259 2.62 0.59 -0.27
C MET A 259 3.14 -0.77 0.18
N LYS A 260 3.54 -1.64 -0.75
CA LYS A 260 4.14 -2.95 -0.44
C LYS A 260 5.43 -2.79 0.37
N GLU A 261 6.33 -1.91 -0.08
CA GLU A 261 7.60 -1.65 0.60
C GLU A 261 7.37 -1.08 2.01
N ASP A 262 6.41 -0.16 2.15
CA ASP A 262 6.01 0.39 3.46
C ASP A 262 5.45 -0.69 4.38
N ILE A 263 4.58 -1.58 3.87
CA ILE A 263 4.03 -2.72 4.62
C ILE A 263 5.17 -3.62 5.12
N TYR A 264 6.11 -3.98 4.24
CA TYR A 264 7.27 -4.81 4.62
C TYR A 264 8.15 -4.14 5.66
N PHE A 265 8.43 -2.85 5.49
CA PHE A 265 9.21 -2.08 6.45
C PHE A 265 8.53 -2.06 7.82
N VAL A 266 7.24 -1.72 7.86
CA VAL A 266 6.46 -1.64 9.10
C VAL A 266 6.40 -3.00 9.80
N ASN A 267 6.17 -4.09 9.06
CA ASN A 267 6.12 -5.45 9.63
C ASN A 267 7.45 -5.86 10.25
N ARG A 268 8.58 -5.53 9.62
CA ARG A 268 9.93 -5.82 10.15
C ARG A 268 10.24 -5.00 11.40
N GLU A 269 9.91 -3.72 11.42
CA GLU A 269 10.08 -2.90 12.62
C GLU A 269 9.18 -3.38 13.76
N ALA A 270 7.96 -3.80 13.46
CA ALA A 270 7.07 -4.39 14.44
C ALA A 270 7.64 -5.68 15.04
N ALA A 271 8.23 -6.55 14.22
CA ALA A 271 8.84 -7.79 14.70
C ALA A 271 9.93 -7.54 15.75
N LYS A 272 10.83 -6.59 15.49
CA LYS A 272 11.87 -6.19 16.45
C LYS A 272 11.27 -5.75 17.78
N LEU A 273 10.23 -4.91 17.73
CA LEU A 273 9.55 -4.45 18.93
C LEU A 273 8.91 -5.60 19.71
N TRP A 274 8.36 -6.59 19.01
CA TRP A 274 7.80 -7.77 19.66
C TRP A 274 8.85 -8.69 20.27
N ASP A 275 9.98 -8.88 19.61
CA ASP A 275 11.12 -9.58 20.20
C ASP A 275 11.57 -8.88 21.51
N GLU A 276 11.69 -7.55 21.49
CA GLU A 276 11.98 -6.76 22.69
C GLU A 276 10.90 -6.92 23.78
N TYR A 277 9.62 -7.02 23.42
CA TYR A 277 8.54 -7.27 24.39
C TYR A 277 8.62 -8.67 25.00
N MET A 278 8.92 -9.69 24.19
CA MET A 278 9.08 -11.06 24.65
C MET A 278 10.24 -11.17 25.63
N ASP A 279 11.32 -10.44 25.39
CA ASP A 279 12.48 -10.40 26.29
C ASP A 279 12.19 -9.64 27.59
N ARG A 280 11.52 -8.48 27.50
CA ARG A 280 11.29 -7.59 28.64
C ARG A 280 10.15 -8.03 29.56
N THR A 281 9.14 -8.66 28.99
CA THR A 281 7.89 -9.00 29.68
C THR A 281 7.45 -10.43 29.32
N PRO A 282 8.31 -11.45 29.51
CA PRO A 282 8.06 -12.82 29.08
C PRO A 282 6.79 -13.41 29.67
N GLU A 283 6.36 -12.92 30.83
CA GLU A 283 5.13 -13.36 31.49
C GLU A 283 3.85 -13.08 30.68
N LEU A 284 3.86 -12.10 29.78
CA LEU A 284 2.74 -11.84 28.87
C LEU A 284 2.57 -12.94 27.80
N PHE A 285 3.63 -13.71 27.59
CA PHE A 285 3.68 -14.82 26.62
C PHE A 285 3.60 -16.18 27.33
N ASN A 286 3.46 -16.21 28.65
CA ASN A 286 3.25 -17.45 29.37
C ASN A 286 1.87 -18.04 29.04
N GLY A 287 1.87 -19.32 28.68
CA GLY A 287 0.63 -20.02 28.37
C GLY A 287 0.00 -19.56 27.06
N VAL A 288 0.69 -18.83 26.19
CA VAL A 288 0.28 -18.68 24.78
C VAL A 288 0.99 -19.75 23.96
N SER A 289 0.34 -20.28 22.92
CA SER A 289 1.04 -21.12 21.95
C SER A 289 1.69 -20.19 20.94
N LEU A 290 2.92 -19.78 21.25
CA LEU A 290 3.75 -19.00 20.34
C LEU A 290 4.53 -19.96 19.46
N HIS A 291 4.46 -19.75 18.15
CA HIS A 291 5.39 -20.37 17.20
C HIS A 291 6.27 -19.27 16.60
N ALA A 292 7.49 -19.62 16.20
CA ALA A 292 8.43 -18.69 15.56
C ALA A 292 8.41 -18.81 14.02
N ASP A 293 7.62 -19.75 13.52
CA ASP A 293 7.49 -20.12 12.13
C ASP A 293 6.01 -20.17 11.72
N ILE A 294 5.79 -19.94 10.43
CA ILE A 294 4.50 -20.11 9.78
C ILE A 294 4.67 -21.01 8.58
N LEU A 295 3.96 -22.14 8.63
CA LEU A 295 3.78 -23.02 7.50
C LEU A 295 2.92 -22.34 6.43
N ARG A 296 3.48 -22.15 5.25
CA ARG A 296 2.75 -21.67 4.06
C ARG A 296 2.69 -22.76 3.02
N LEU A 297 1.50 -22.96 2.45
CA LEU A 297 1.21 -24.00 1.47
C LEU A 297 0.85 -23.36 0.14
N TYR A 298 1.44 -23.84 -0.94
CA TYR A 298 1.24 -23.29 -2.28
C TYR A 298 0.68 -24.36 -3.22
N ALA A 299 -0.42 -24.02 -3.89
CA ALA A 299 -1.05 -24.91 -4.86
C ALA A 299 -0.30 -24.89 -6.21
N GLU A 300 0.34 -23.77 -6.57
CA GLU A 300 0.96 -23.55 -7.87
C GLU A 300 2.45 -23.21 -7.73
N ASP A 301 3.28 -23.77 -8.62
CA ASP A 301 4.74 -23.53 -8.63
C ASP A 301 5.08 -22.05 -8.79
N VAL A 302 4.36 -21.32 -9.65
CA VAL A 302 4.59 -19.89 -9.86
C VAL A 302 4.36 -19.06 -8.58
N ALA A 303 3.42 -19.47 -7.75
CA ALA A 303 3.13 -18.80 -6.49
C ALA A 303 4.16 -19.17 -5.42
N LEU A 304 4.63 -20.41 -5.44
CA LEU A 304 5.73 -20.88 -4.60
C LEU A 304 7.02 -20.10 -4.92
N ASP A 305 7.43 -20.05 -6.19
CA ASP A 305 8.67 -19.38 -6.63
C ASP A 305 8.68 -17.91 -6.20
N ALA A 306 7.57 -17.20 -6.45
CA ALA A 306 7.44 -15.81 -6.07
C ALA A 306 7.46 -15.60 -4.55
N ALA A 307 6.83 -16.51 -3.79
CA ALA A 307 6.86 -16.44 -2.34
C ALA A 307 8.24 -16.74 -1.78
N THR A 308 8.97 -17.69 -2.36
CA THR A 308 10.35 -18.00 -2.02
C THR A 308 11.25 -16.79 -2.27
N GLU A 309 11.17 -16.18 -3.45
CA GLU A 309 11.96 -14.99 -3.80
C GLU A 309 11.70 -13.83 -2.82
N VAL A 310 10.43 -13.54 -2.52
CA VAL A 310 10.05 -12.47 -1.58
C VAL A 310 10.58 -12.76 -0.17
N ASN A 311 10.38 -13.97 0.35
CA ASN A 311 10.81 -14.31 1.71
C ASN A 311 12.34 -14.39 1.82
N GLN A 312 13.05 -14.83 0.79
CA GLN A 312 14.51 -14.76 0.74
C GLN A 312 14.99 -13.30 0.73
N GLY A 313 14.40 -12.45 -0.11
CA GLY A 313 14.75 -11.02 -0.19
C GLY A 313 14.51 -10.26 1.11
N LEU A 314 13.51 -10.67 1.89
CA LEU A 314 13.22 -10.11 3.21
C LEU A 314 14.02 -10.76 4.35
N GLY A 315 14.74 -11.85 4.07
CA GLY A 315 15.44 -12.65 5.09
C GLY A 315 14.49 -13.37 6.04
N SER A 316 13.25 -13.64 5.64
CA SER A 316 12.24 -14.35 6.41
C SER A 316 12.08 -15.82 6.01
N LEU A 317 12.66 -16.29 4.91
CA LEU A 317 12.60 -17.71 4.57
C LEU A 317 13.41 -18.51 5.61
N MET A 318 12.76 -19.42 6.31
CA MET A 318 13.42 -20.31 7.27
C MET A 318 13.82 -21.62 6.62
N ASP A 319 12.85 -22.30 5.99
CA ASP A 319 13.07 -23.59 5.34
C ASP A 319 12.13 -23.79 4.15
N GLU A 320 12.60 -24.54 3.16
CA GLU A 320 11.75 -25.18 2.16
C GLU A 320 11.42 -26.59 2.67
N ILE A 321 10.14 -26.91 2.85
CA ILE A 321 9.75 -28.16 3.51
C ILE A 321 9.56 -29.25 2.44
N PRO A 322 10.39 -30.31 2.44
CA PRO A 322 10.24 -31.41 1.50
C PRO A 322 8.86 -32.08 1.67
N GLN A 323 8.25 -32.51 0.57
CA GLN A 323 6.93 -33.17 0.62
C GLN A 323 6.90 -34.38 1.56
N SER A 324 7.98 -35.16 1.65
CA SER A 324 8.07 -36.30 2.56
C SER A 324 8.00 -35.90 4.03
N GLU A 325 8.62 -34.77 4.39
CA GLU A 325 8.58 -34.20 5.73
C GLU A 325 7.21 -33.58 6.03
N LEU A 326 6.67 -32.82 5.09
CA LEU A 326 5.32 -32.27 5.19
C LEU A 326 4.28 -33.37 5.45
N LEU A 327 4.35 -34.50 4.73
CA LEU A 327 3.39 -35.60 4.90
C LEU A 327 3.61 -36.41 6.18
N ARG A 328 4.83 -36.41 6.73
CA ARG A 328 5.13 -37.00 8.03
C ARG A 328 4.46 -36.19 9.14
N GLU A 329 4.53 -34.87 9.06
CA GLU A 329 4.03 -33.96 10.11
C GLU A 329 2.56 -33.61 9.94
N TYR A 330 2.09 -33.51 8.69
CA TYR A 330 0.73 -33.12 8.32
C TYR A 330 0.13 -34.13 7.33
N PRO A 331 -0.17 -35.36 7.77
CA PRO A 331 -0.65 -36.43 6.90
C PRO A 331 -2.00 -36.10 6.21
N GLY A 332 -2.75 -35.11 6.72
CA GLY A 332 -3.98 -34.61 6.11
C GLY A 332 -3.80 -34.09 4.68
N PHE A 333 -2.60 -33.62 4.30
CA PHE A 333 -2.32 -33.13 2.95
C PHE A 333 -1.95 -34.24 1.95
N ALA A 334 -1.92 -35.51 2.37
CA ALA A 334 -1.53 -36.62 1.50
C ALA A 334 -2.42 -36.76 0.26
N ALA A 335 -3.70 -36.40 0.34
CA ALA A 335 -4.58 -36.39 -0.81
C ALA A 335 -4.14 -35.35 -1.85
N ALA A 336 -3.93 -34.09 -1.42
CA ALA A 336 -3.52 -32.98 -2.29
C ALA A 336 -2.15 -33.22 -2.96
N VAL A 337 -1.20 -33.83 -2.23
CA VAL A 337 0.10 -34.22 -2.81
C VAL A 337 -0.09 -35.30 -3.88
N ARG A 338 -0.91 -36.34 -3.62
CA ARG A 338 -1.17 -37.40 -4.61
C ARG A 338 -1.90 -36.90 -5.85
N SER A 339 -2.84 -35.95 -5.70
CA SER A 339 -3.57 -35.33 -6.81
C SER A 339 -2.76 -34.25 -7.53
N LYS A 340 -1.56 -33.91 -7.06
CA LYS A 340 -0.73 -32.79 -7.56
C LYS A 340 -1.43 -31.42 -7.48
N GLU A 341 -2.26 -31.25 -6.46
CA GLU A 341 -2.95 -29.99 -6.14
C GLU A 341 -2.17 -29.14 -5.12
N LEU A 342 -1.06 -29.68 -4.61
CA LEU A 342 -0.11 -28.98 -3.75
C LEU A 342 1.27 -29.03 -4.40
N ALA A 343 1.80 -27.86 -4.75
CA ALA A 343 3.15 -27.72 -5.28
C ALA A 343 4.18 -28.03 -4.17
N ALA A 344 4.25 -27.17 -3.16
CA ALA A 344 5.12 -27.36 -2.01
C ALA A 344 4.68 -26.53 -0.80
N ALA A 345 5.51 -26.60 0.24
CA ALA A 345 5.38 -25.84 1.47
C ALA A 345 6.69 -25.14 1.83
N LEU A 346 6.59 -24.00 2.49
CA LEU A 346 7.73 -23.29 3.06
C LEU A 346 7.43 -22.88 4.51
N ALA A 347 8.47 -22.82 5.32
CA ALA A 347 8.45 -22.18 6.62
C ALA A 347 8.99 -20.76 6.47
N ALA A 348 8.20 -19.78 6.89
CA ALA A 348 8.65 -18.39 6.95
C ALA A 348 8.63 -17.91 8.41
N GLN A 349 9.56 -17.00 8.73
CA GLN A 349 9.62 -16.34 10.02
C GLN A 349 8.31 -15.60 10.29
N GLY A 350 7.77 -15.84 11.47
CA GLY A 350 6.63 -15.08 11.96
C GLY A 350 6.23 -15.49 13.36
N LEU A 351 5.32 -14.72 13.94
CA LEU A 351 4.85 -14.93 15.32
C LEU A 351 3.34 -15.16 15.30
N PRO A 352 2.86 -16.36 14.89
CA PRO A 352 1.49 -16.73 15.17
C PRO A 352 1.40 -17.02 16.68
N SER A 353 0.58 -16.24 17.35
CA SER A 353 0.24 -16.44 18.76
C SER A 353 -1.23 -16.82 18.89
N TRP A 354 -1.46 -17.90 19.63
CA TRP A 354 -2.78 -18.31 20.07
C TRP A 354 -2.92 -17.95 21.54
N LEU A 355 -3.89 -17.08 21.87
CA LEU A 355 -4.31 -16.89 23.26
C LEU A 355 -5.00 -18.19 23.70
N ARG A 356 -4.43 -18.88 24.70
CA ARG A 356 -5.05 -20.06 25.32
C ARG A 356 -6.20 -19.68 26.24
#